data_AF-A0A8S2FXR0-F1
#
_entry.id   AF-A0A8S2FXR0-F1
#
_cell.length_a   1.000
_cell.length_b   1.000
_cell.length_c   1.000
_cell.angle_alpha   90.00
_cell.angle_beta   90.00
_cell.angle_gamma   90.00
#
_symmetry.space_group_name_H-M   'P 1'
#
loop_
_entity.id
_entity.type
_entity.pdbx_description
1 polymer ?
#
loop_
_entity_poly.entity_id
_entity_poly.type
_entity_poly.pdbx_seq_one_letter_code
_entity_poly.pdbx_strand_id
1 'polypeptide(L)'
;VDCNIAREDRYSSRKTSYGIILSMFNCGIIISYHELYRSESPLRVLYHLFETIKHWSPSVSVPPYLIYDNACGLLLTLNTRMGNGKIIQTPASLTLANMIFVVDKFHISNHKRDTCKTKCNPYTSGCMQN
;
A
#
# COMPACT_ATOMS: atom_id res chain seq x y z
N VAL A 1 -17.61 12.01 -17.79
CA VAL A 1 -18.39 12.43 -16.61
C VAL A 1 -17.70 13.68 -16.09
N ASP A 2 -18.27 14.84 -16.42
CA ASP A 2 -17.73 16.12 -15.96
C ASP A 2 -18.16 16.37 -14.52
N CYS A 3 -17.22 16.80 -13.68
CA CYS A 3 -17.48 17.11 -12.28
C CYS A 3 -18.26 18.43 -12.19
N ASN A 4 -19.49 18.38 -11.69
CA ASN A 4 -20.44 19.51 -11.60
C ASN A 4 -20.10 20.57 -10.54
N ILE A 5 -18.85 20.70 -10.12
CA ILE A 5 -18.43 21.72 -9.15
C ILE A 5 -17.51 22.71 -9.85
N ALA A 6 -17.94 23.97 -9.94
CA ALA A 6 -17.12 25.04 -10.43
C ALA A 6 -15.88 25.17 -9.51
N ARG A 7 -14.70 25.39 -10.12
CA ARG A 7 -13.40 25.43 -9.41
C ARG A 7 -13.38 26.42 -8.23
N GLU A 8 -14.29 27.39 -8.28
CA GLU A 8 -14.45 28.56 -7.43
C GLU A 8 -15.31 28.28 -6.19
N ASP A 9 -16.12 27.22 -6.19
CA ASP A 9 -16.97 26.80 -5.06
C ASP A 9 -16.23 25.90 -4.05
N ARG A 10 -14.90 25.83 -4.14
CA ARG A 10 -14.07 25.10 -3.18
C ARG A 10 -13.96 25.91 -1.89
N TYR A 11 -14.79 25.58 -0.90
CA TYR A 11 -14.60 25.97 0.49
C TYR A 11 -13.28 25.39 1.05
N SER A 12 -12.13 25.94 0.68
CA SER A 12 -10.84 25.54 1.25
C SER A 12 -10.48 26.48 2.40
N SER A 13 -10.75 26.06 3.64
CA SER A 13 -9.78 26.39 4.68
C SER A 13 -8.45 25.77 4.23
N ARG A 14 -7.35 26.53 4.22
CA ARG A 14 -6.02 26.02 3.83
C ARG A 14 -5.52 24.99 4.86
N LYS A 15 -6.09 23.79 4.84
CA LYS A 15 -5.41 22.57 5.28
C LYS A 15 -4.85 21.94 4.02
N THR A 16 -3.60 22.26 3.69
CA THR A 16 -2.91 21.70 2.52
C THR A 16 -2.59 20.24 2.79
N SER A 17 -3.56 19.37 2.53
CA SER A 17 -3.31 17.95 2.35
C SER A 17 -2.43 17.76 1.12
N TYR A 18 -1.44 16.87 1.22
CA TYR A 18 -0.66 16.40 0.08
C TYR A 18 -1.40 15.29 -0.70
N GLY A 19 -2.48 14.74 -0.14
CA GLY A 19 -3.28 13.68 -0.76
C GLY A 19 -3.86 12.71 0.25
N ILE A 20 -4.30 11.56 -0.23
CA ILE A 20 -4.77 10.44 0.61
C ILE A 20 -4.11 9.14 0.16
N ILE A 21 -3.80 8.26 1.11
CA ILE A 21 -3.54 6.84 0.84
C ILE A 21 -4.86 6.10 1.05
N LEU A 22 -5.21 5.22 0.12
CA LEU A 22 -6.45 4.47 0.11
C LEU A 22 -6.16 2.98 -0.07
N SER A 23 -6.69 2.14 0.82
CA SER A 23 -6.75 0.70 0.60
C SER A 23 -8.17 0.33 0.19
N MET A 24 -8.29 -0.43 -0.91
CA MET A 24 -9.57 -0.88 -1.43
C MET A 24 -9.48 -2.33 -1.93
N PHE A 25 -10.61 -3.03 -1.89
CA PHE A 25 -10.74 -4.29 -2.59
C PHE A 25 -10.82 -4.06 -4.10
N ASN A 26 -10.58 -5.12 -4.88
CA ASN A 26 -10.71 -5.11 -6.35
C ASN A 26 -12.13 -4.78 -6.83
N CYS A 27 -13.15 -4.97 -5.99
CA CYS A 27 -14.53 -4.56 -6.26
C CYS A 27 -14.82 -3.08 -5.98
N GLY A 28 -13.81 -2.29 -5.56
CA GLY A 28 -13.95 -0.85 -5.28
C GLY A 28 -14.44 -0.51 -3.87
N ILE A 29 -14.66 -1.51 -3.01
CA ILE A 29 -15.00 -1.27 -1.60
C ILE A 29 -13.76 -0.73 -0.88
N ILE A 30 -13.89 0.48 -0.33
CA ILE A 30 -12.85 1.12 0.47
C ILE A 30 -12.78 0.46 1.85
N ILE A 31 -11.57 0.06 2.23
CA ILE A 31 -11.29 -0.60 3.51
C ILE A 31 -10.79 0.42 4.52
N SER A 32 -9.89 1.30 4.09
CA SER A 32 -9.26 2.28 4.96
C SER A 32 -8.68 3.42 4.13
N TYR A 33 -8.53 4.59 4.76
CA TYR A 33 -7.85 5.73 4.16
C TYR A 33 -7.03 6.48 5.21
N HIS A 34 -5.95 7.13 4.79
CA HIS A 34 -5.19 8.08 5.61
C HIS A 34 -4.90 9.35 4.82
N GLU A 35 -5.12 10.49 5.46
CA GLU A 35 -4.72 11.77 4.91
C GLU A 35 -3.19 11.95 4.97
N LEU A 36 -2.61 12.46 3.89
CA LEU A 36 -1.20 12.76 3.79
C LEU A 36 -0.97 14.24 4.06
N TYR A 37 -0.18 14.55 5.09
CA TYR A 37 0.28 15.93 5.35
C TYR A 37 1.68 16.22 4.80
N ARG A 38 2.31 15.23 4.17
CA ARG A 38 3.64 15.30 3.51
C ARG A 38 3.66 14.32 2.34
N SER A 39 4.73 14.36 1.55
CA SER A 39 4.96 13.38 0.48
C SER A 39 4.85 11.94 0.97
N GLU A 40 4.33 11.10 0.09
CA GLU A 40 4.25 9.67 0.28
C GLU A 40 5.65 9.06 0.46
N SER A 41 5.76 8.10 1.38
CA SER A 41 6.98 7.32 1.57
C SER A 41 6.63 5.87 1.90
N PRO A 42 7.53 4.91 1.61
CA PRO A 42 7.25 3.49 1.90
C PRO A 42 6.86 3.24 3.37
N LEU A 43 7.43 3.99 4.32
CA LEU A 43 7.06 3.87 5.73
C LEU A 43 5.65 4.35 6.03
N ARG A 44 5.18 5.42 5.37
CA ARG A 44 3.81 5.90 5.54
C ARG A 44 2.80 4.91 4.97
N VAL A 45 3.14 4.29 3.85
CA VAL A 45 2.32 3.23 3.25
C VAL A 45 2.30 2.00 4.16
N LEU A 46 3.45 1.55 4.69
CA LEU A 46 3.48 0.46 5.67
C LEU A 46 2.66 0.80 6.92
N TYR A 47 2.77 2.01 7.46
CA TYR A 47 1.95 2.45 8.59
C TYR A 47 0.46 2.36 8.28
N HIS A 48 0.03 2.83 7.11
CA HIS A 48 -1.36 2.70 6.66
C HIS A 48 -1.81 1.24 6.59
N LEU A 49 -0.98 0.36 6.03
CA LEU A 49 -1.30 -1.07 5.92
C LEU A 49 -1.33 -1.77 7.28
N PHE A 50 -0.42 -1.45 8.19
CA PHE A 50 -0.43 -2.01 9.54
C PHE A 50 -1.67 -1.61 10.32
N GLU A 51 -2.07 -0.34 10.29
CA GLU A 51 -3.31 0.09 10.95
C GLU A 51 -4.53 -0.56 10.30
N THR A 52 -4.53 -0.72 8.97
CA THR A 52 -5.60 -1.43 8.25
C THR A 52 -5.74 -2.89 8.70
N ILE A 53 -4.63 -3.62 8.78
CA ILE A 53 -4.63 -5.04 9.18
C ILE A 53 -4.92 -5.20 10.67
N LYS A 54 -4.44 -4.28 11.51
CA LYS A 54 -4.70 -4.28 12.97
C LYS A 54 -6.19 -4.18 13.30
N HIS A 55 -6.96 -3.47 12.47
CA HIS A 55 -8.41 -3.34 12.60
C HIS A 55 -9.19 -4.40 11.81
N TRP A 56 -8.50 -5.38 11.23
CA TRP A 56 -9.14 -6.43 10.45
C TRP A 56 -9.92 -7.40 11.35
N SER A 57 -11.13 -7.76 10.93
CA SER A 57 -11.95 -8.71 11.69
C SER A 57 -11.29 -10.09 11.70
N PRO A 58 -11.15 -10.76 12.86
CA PRO A 58 -10.65 -12.14 12.92
C PRO A 58 -11.49 -13.16 12.13
N SER A 59 -12.77 -12.83 11.86
CA SER A 59 -13.69 -13.68 11.08
C SER A 59 -13.53 -13.55 9.56
N VAL A 60 -12.70 -12.63 9.08
CA VAL A 60 -12.51 -12.34 7.65
C VAL A 60 -11.07 -12.58 7.28
N SER A 61 -10.82 -13.43 6.28
CA SER A 61 -9.46 -13.62 5.76
C SER A 61 -8.93 -12.34 5.12
N VAL A 62 -7.73 -11.92 5.49
CA VAL A 62 -7.01 -10.85 4.79
C VAL A 62 -6.65 -11.34 3.38
N PRO A 63 -6.85 -10.54 2.32
CA PRO A 63 -6.46 -10.93 0.98
C PRO A 63 -4.96 -11.28 0.91
N PRO A 64 -4.58 -12.33 0.17
CA PRO A 64 -3.18 -12.71 0.08
C PRO A 64 -2.37 -11.77 -0.81
N TYR A 65 -2.99 -10.94 -1.65
CA TYR A 65 -2.30 -10.05 -2.58
C TYR A 65 -2.40 -8.58 -2.17
N LEU A 66 -1.29 -7.87 -2.27
CA LEU A 66 -1.20 -6.42 -2.17
C LEU A 66 -0.66 -5.85 -3.47
N ILE A 67 -1.47 -5.06 -4.17
CA ILE A 67 -1.10 -4.40 -5.42
C ILE A 67 -0.77 -2.93 -5.13
N TYR A 68 0.40 -2.47 -5.53
CA TYR A 68 0.87 -1.11 -5.30
C TYR A 68 1.93 -0.71 -6.35
N ASP A 69 1.99 0.57 -6.73
CA ASP A 69 2.91 1.05 -7.78
C ASP A 69 4.37 0.72 -7.46
N ASN A 70 4.80 0.95 -6.22
CA ASN A 70 6.15 0.71 -5.74
C ASN A 70 6.20 -0.48 -4.76
N ALA A 71 5.45 -1.55 -5.06
CA ALA A 71 5.38 -2.74 -4.22
C ALA A 71 6.77 -3.35 -3.92
N CYS A 72 7.70 -3.35 -4.88
CA CYS A 72 9.05 -3.88 -4.63
C CYS A 72 9.88 -2.99 -3.68
N GLY A 73 9.72 -1.65 -3.73
CA GLY A 73 10.35 -0.75 -2.76
C GLY A 73 9.73 -0.86 -1.36
N LEU A 74 8.43 -1.11 -1.31
CA LEU A 74 7.69 -1.36 -0.08
C LEU A 74 8.13 -2.66 0.59
N LEU A 75 8.18 -3.76 -0.17
CA LEU A 75 8.66 -5.08 0.29
C LEU A 75 10.11 -5.02 0.78
N LEU A 76 11.00 -4.34 0.04
CA LEU A 76 12.38 -4.14 0.48
C LEU A 76 12.42 -3.39 1.82
N THR A 77 11.63 -2.32 1.97
CA THR A 77 11.57 -1.54 3.20
C THR A 77 11.08 -2.39 4.38
N LEU A 78 10.05 -3.21 4.16
CA LEU A 78 9.53 -4.13 5.16
C LEU A 78 10.61 -5.13 5.60
N ASN A 79 11.22 -5.83 4.65
CA ASN A 79 12.23 -6.86 4.94
C ASN A 79 13.47 -6.30 5.64
N THR A 80 13.96 -5.14 5.22
CA THR A 80 15.13 -4.52 5.84
C THR A 80 14.84 -3.99 7.26
N ARG A 81 13.57 -3.70 7.59
CA ARG A 81 13.19 -3.05 8.84
C ARG A 81 12.43 -3.95 9.82
N MET A 82 12.06 -5.15 9.40
CA MET A 82 11.44 -6.12 10.29
C MET A 82 12.42 -6.59 11.36
N GLY A 83 12.00 -6.55 12.63
CA GLY A 83 12.79 -7.08 13.75
C GLY A 83 14.00 -6.23 14.16
N ASN A 84 14.34 -5.16 13.43
CA ASN A 84 15.48 -4.31 13.74
C ASN A 84 15.16 -3.11 14.66
N GLY A 85 14.03 -3.17 15.38
CA GLY A 85 13.53 -2.09 16.24
C GLY A 85 12.79 -0.96 15.51
N LYS A 86 12.87 -0.85 14.16
CA LYS A 86 12.09 0.14 13.39
C LYS A 86 10.70 -0.36 13.02
N ILE A 87 10.54 -1.65 12.79
CA ILE A 87 9.24 -2.29 12.69
C ILE A 87 9.22 -3.48 13.65
N ILE A 88 8.36 -3.38 14.66
CA ILE A 88 8.16 -4.41 15.67
C ILE A 88 7.34 -5.55 15.04
N GLN A 89 7.71 -6.79 15.34
CA GLN A 89 6.95 -7.96 14.94
C GLN A 89 5.68 -8.05 15.78
N THR A 90 4.54 -7.83 15.13
CA THR A 90 3.19 -7.92 15.69
C THR A 90 2.38 -8.84 14.77
N PRO A 91 1.21 -9.35 15.18
CA PRO A 91 0.36 -10.12 14.29
C PRO A 91 0.07 -9.39 12.96
N ALA A 92 -0.16 -8.08 13.00
CA ALA A 92 -0.41 -7.30 11.79
C ALA A 92 0.84 -7.20 10.88
N SER A 93 2.04 -7.00 11.44
CA SER A 93 3.25 -6.92 10.62
C SER A 93 3.70 -8.26 10.08
N LEU A 94 3.46 -9.36 10.80
CA LEU A 94 3.66 -10.72 10.32
C LEU A 94 2.65 -11.07 9.21
N THR A 95 1.38 -10.72 9.37
CA THR A 95 0.38 -10.89 8.30
C THR A 95 0.78 -10.14 7.05
N LEU A 96 1.18 -8.87 7.16
CA LEU A 96 1.64 -8.08 6.01
C LEU A 96 2.91 -8.69 5.37
N ALA A 97 3.85 -9.17 6.18
CA ALA A 97 5.07 -9.84 5.70
C ALA A 97 4.75 -11.08 4.86
N ASN A 98 3.70 -11.82 5.20
CA ASN A 98 3.27 -13.02 4.49
C ASN A 98 2.42 -12.75 3.24
N MET A 99 2.04 -11.49 2.97
CA MET A 99 1.29 -11.14 1.76
C MET A 99 2.18 -11.19 0.52
N ILE A 100 1.52 -11.36 -0.63
CA ILE A 100 2.11 -11.32 -1.95
C ILE A 100 2.11 -9.89 -2.48
N PHE A 101 3.29 -9.30 -2.60
CA PHE A 101 3.47 -7.94 -3.12
C PHE A 101 3.56 -7.97 -4.64
N VAL A 102 2.66 -7.24 -5.29
CA VAL A 102 2.56 -7.15 -6.75
C VAL A 102 2.69 -5.69 -7.18
N VAL A 103 3.61 -5.42 -8.10
CA VAL A 103 3.70 -4.11 -8.74
C VAL A 103 2.50 -3.93 -9.65
N ASP A 104 1.86 -2.77 -9.57
CA ASP A 104 0.79 -2.42 -10.49
C ASP A 104 1.24 -2.59 -11.95
N LYS A 105 0.41 -3.27 -12.75
CA LYS A 105 0.65 -3.56 -14.17
C LYS A 105 0.92 -2.32 -15.00
N PHE A 106 0.37 -1.17 -14.62
CA PHE A 106 0.60 0.09 -15.33
C PHE A 106 1.96 0.72 -14.97
N HIS A 107 2.54 0.33 -13.84
CA HIS A 107 3.78 0.89 -13.32
C HIS A 107 5.00 -0.01 -13.59
N ILE A 108 4.82 -1.33 -13.82
CA ILE A 108 5.92 -2.31 -13.95
C ILE A 108 6.99 -1.94 -15.00
N SER A 109 6.62 -1.27 -16.10
CA SER A 109 7.57 -0.84 -17.14
C SER A 109 8.65 0.13 -16.61
N ASN A 110 8.32 0.91 -15.58
CA ASN A 110 9.24 1.84 -14.93
C ASN A 110 10.16 1.16 -13.92
N HIS A 111 9.91 -0.11 -13.58
CA HIS A 111 10.66 -0.85 -12.58
C HIS A 111 11.81 -1.63 -13.21
N LYS A 112 13.05 -1.20 -12.89
CA LYS A 112 14.26 -1.74 -13.52
C LYS A 112 14.95 -2.86 -12.73
N ARG A 113 14.73 -2.96 -11.41
CA ARG A 113 15.42 -3.95 -10.55
C ARG A 113 14.93 -5.36 -10.85
N ASP A 114 15.83 -6.33 -10.78
CA ASP A 114 15.52 -7.74 -11.02
C ASP A 114 14.42 -8.25 -10.09
N THR A 115 14.42 -7.83 -8.83
CA THR A 115 13.38 -8.19 -7.85
C THR A 115 12.00 -7.72 -8.28
N CYS A 116 11.88 -6.56 -8.94
CA CYS A 116 10.59 -6.08 -9.43
C CYS A 116 10.12 -6.90 -10.64
N LYS A 117 11.04 -7.40 -11.48
CA LYS A 117 10.73 -8.19 -12.69
C LYS A 117 10.51 -9.68 -12.44
N THR A 118 11.01 -10.19 -11.31
CA THR A 118 10.94 -11.61 -10.96
C THR A 118 9.97 -11.89 -9.83
N LYS A 119 10.06 -11.14 -8.73
CA LYS A 119 9.30 -11.39 -7.51
C LYS A 119 7.99 -10.62 -7.50
N CYS A 120 8.04 -9.30 -7.72
CA CYS A 120 6.84 -8.46 -7.66
C CYS A 120 6.17 -8.24 -9.02
N ASN A 121 6.47 -9.05 -10.03
CA ASN A 121 5.96 -8.84 -11.38
C ASN A 121 4.52 -9.35 -11.50
N PRO A 122 3.56 -8.54 -12.00
CA PRO A 122 2.15 -8.91 -12.12
C PRO A 122 1.87 -10.00 -13.16
N TYR A 123 2.79 -10.25 -14.08
CA TYR A 123 2.66 -11.29 -15.13
C TYR A 123 3.23 -12.64 -14.72
N THR A 124 3.92 -12.68 -13.58
CA THR A 124 4.38 -13.91 -12.94
C THR A 124 3.56 -14.10 -11.65
N SER A 125 3.28 -15.33 -11.25
CA SER A 125 2.64 -15.62 -9.96
C SER A 125 3.39 -14.88 -8.84
N GLY A 126 2.81 -13.79 -8.32
CA GLY A 126 3.49 -12.82 -7.46
C GLY A 126 4.16 -13.45 -6.23
N CYS A 127 5.15 -12.76 -5.66
CA CYS A 127 6.01 -13.34 -4.64
C CYS A 127 5.40 -13.46 -3.24
N MET A 128 5.45 -14.68 -2.67
CA MET A 128 5.44 -14.94 -1.23
C MET A 128 6.87 -14.81 -0.64
N GLN A 129 6.99 -14.65 0.67
CA GLN A 129 8.26 -14.88 1.37
C GLN A 129 8.65 -16.37 1.27
N ASN A 130 9.95 -16.63 1.11
CA ASN A 130 10.53 -17.96 1.40
C ASN A 130 10.78 -18.06 2.90
#